data_AF-R9K7D7-F1
#
_entry.id   AF-R9K7D7-F1
#
_cell.length_a   1.000
_cell.length_b   1.000
_cell.length_c   1.000
_cell.angle_alpha   90.00
_cell.angle_beta   90.00
_cell.angle_gamma   90.00
#
_symmetry.space_group_name_H-M   'P 1'
#
loop_
_entity.id
_entity.type
_entity.pdbx_description
1 polymer ?
#
loop_
_entity_poly.entity_id
_entity_poly.type
_entity_poly.pdbx_seq_one_letter_code
_entity_poly.pdbx_strand_id
1 'polypeptide(L)'
;MGIILDFTGKDKCEKTIRQTWHSFTISLANKKYKYNEVSKALSDTFLYVFDELFQDTSMRVLLSTTLSDLSDKNTELCRGAKLKPLEKVNYDRFIPKSEFINEDNRFSPKGVEWLYLAIGNPISAIPNIENCCIQECRVEDNDRVGLCHFAISNKHLDKKIVDLTISDEVSFDKLNINFATNLKQSNLEYETKKWITFTYAKLMSENIFLPLETDDKELIYAPFQCLAQYFISKGYSGIIYKSTVCNGGKNIVLFDKLLASPTGKIKDFIFKG
;
A
#
# COMPACT_ATOMS: atom_id res chain seq x y z
N MET A 1 12.72 8.27 23.41
CA MET A 1 11.97 7.21 22.72
C MET A 1 10.79 6.79 23.60
N GLY A 2 9.69 7.54 23.55
CA GLY A 2 8.45 7.16 24.24
C GLY A 2 7.57 6.41 23.25
N ILE A 3 7.88 5.14 22.97
CA ILE A 3 7.00 4.34 22.12
C ILE A 3 5.70 4.13 22.91
N ILE A 4 4.64 4.84 22.51
CA ILE A 4 3.31 4.79 23.14
C ILE A 4 2.64 3.42 22.91
N LEU A 5 3.14 2.63 21.95
CA LEU A 5 2.69 1.26 21.74
C LEU A 5 3.35 0.31 22.74
N ASP A 6 2.54 -0.09 23.70
CA ASP A 6 2.81 -1.22 24.56
C ASP A 6 2.66 -2.52 23.76
N PHE A 7 3.79 -3.16 23.45
CA PHE A 7 3.82 -4.45 22.75
C PHE A 7 3.55 -5.67 23.66
N THR A 8 3.10 -5.46 24.91
CA THR A 8 2.70 -6.55 25.80
C THR A 8 1.32 -7.09 25.40
N GLY A 9 1.34 -8.08 24.52
CA GLY A 9 0.15 -8.82 24.10
C GLY A 9 -0.42 -8.34 22.76
N LYS A 10 -0.60 -9.30 21.85
CA LYS A 10 -1.10 -9.08 20.49
C LYS A 10 -2.45 -8.36 20.48
N ASP A 11 -3.43 -8.85 21.25
CA ASP A 11 -4.79 -8.31 21.26
C ASP A 11 -4.83 -6.84 21.70
N LYS A 12 -3.95 -6.46 22.63
CA LYS A 12 -3.81 -5.07 23.09
C LYS A 12 -3.26 -4.19 21.97
N CYS A 13 -2.21 -4.63 21.28
CA CYS A 13 -1.62 -3.91 20.16
C CYS A 13 -2.63 -3.70 19.03
N GLU A 14 -3.36 -4.76 18.66
CA GLU A 14 -4.39 -4.69 17.64
C GLU A 14 -5.53 -3.75 18.03
N LYS A 15 -5.98 -3.79 19.29
CA LYS A 15 -6.98 -2.85 19.80
C LYS A 15 -6.48 -1.41 19.72
N THR A 16 -5.25 -1.15 20.16
CA THR A 16 -4.66 0.19 20.15
C THR A 16 -4.49 0.74 18.74
N ILE A 17 -4.02 -0.06 17.78
CA ILE A 17 -3.85 0.42 16.40
C ILE A 17 -5.21 0.72 15.75
N ARG A 18 -6.23 -0.13 15.96
CA ARG A 18 -7.60 0.11 15.48
C ARG A 18 -8.20 1.38 16.10
N GLN A 19 -8.02 1.58 17.40
CA GLN A 19 -8.54 2.75 18.11
C GLN A 19 -7.87 4.05 17.65
N THR A 20 -6.53 4.07 17.56
CA THR A 20 -5.80 5.27 17.14
C THR A 20 -6.06 5.60 15.68
N TRP A 21 -6.18 4.60 14.80
CA TRP A 21 -6.61 4.80 13.42
C TRP A 21 -8.03 5.37 13.34
N HIS A 22 -8.97 4.81 14.10
CA HIS A 22 -10.35 5.31 14.13
C HIS A 22 -10.44 6.76 14.64
N SER A 23 -9.71 7.10 15.71
CA SER A 23 -9.62 8.48 16.19
C SER A 23 -9.05 9.42 15.12
N PHE A 24 -8.04 8.98 14.37
CA PHE A 24 -7.46 9.75 13.27
C PHE A 24 -8.48 9.99 12.14
N THR A 25 -9.28 8.97 11.79
CA THR A 25 -10.41 9.10 10.87
C THR A 25 -11.42 10.14 11.36
N ILE A 26 -11.79 10.11 12.65
CA ILE A 26 -12.73 11.08 13.25
C ILE A 26 -12.17 12.51 13.17
N SER A 27 -10.89 12.72 13.46
CA SER A 27 -10.26 14.04 13.37
C SER A 27 -10.34 14.63 11.97
N LEU A 28 -10.12 13.82 10.93
CA LEU A 28 -10.26 14.21 9.52
C LEU A 28 -11.72 14.45 9.13
N ALA A 29 -12.63 13.57 9.55
CA ALA A 29 -14.06 13.68 9.33
C ALA A 29 -14.64 14.99 9.90
N ASN A 30 -14.22 15.34 11.12
CA ASN A 30 -14.61 16.57 11.80
C ASN A 30 -13.87 17.81 11.29
N LYS A 31 -13.04 17.67 10.24
CA LYS A 31 -12.30 18.77 9.60
C LYS A 31 -11.39 19.54 10.58
N LYS A 32 -10.85 18.86 11.60
CA LYS A 32 -9.80 19.41 12.49
C LYS A 32 -8.60 19.90 11.67
N TYR A 33 -8.33 19.19 10.57
CA TYR A 33 -7.39 19.54 9.49
C TYR A 33 -7.77 18.76 8.23
N LYS A 34 -7.24 19.18 7.08
CA LYS A 34 -7.38 18.47 5.80
C LYS A 34 -6.32 17.38 5.63
N TYR A 35 -6.57 16.41 4.74
CA TYR A 35 -5.63 15.31 4.47
C TYR A 35 -4.23 15.78 4.02
N ASN A 36 -4.12 16.96 3.41
CA ASN A 36 -2.84 17.53 2.96
C ASN A 36 -2.16 18.44 3.99
N GLU A 37 -2.74 18.64 5.18
CA GLU A 37 -2.16 19.42 6.27
C GLU A 37 -1.37 18.51 7.24
N VAL A 38 -0.36 17.80 6.70
CA VAL A 38 0.42 16.77 7.42
C VAL A 38 0.97 17.27 8.77
N SER A 39 1.47 18.50 8.84
CA SER A 39 2.00 19.07 10.08
C SER A 39 0.95 19.16 11.20
N LYS A 40 -0.33 19.40 10.86
CA LYS A 40 -1.43 19.39 11.83
C LYS A 40 -1.84 17.97 12.19
N ALA A 41 -1.84 17.07 11.21
CA ALA A 41 -2.16 15.66 11.38
C ALA A 41 -1.18 14.94 12.33
N LEU A 42 0.06 15.41 12.47
CA LEU A 42 1.03 14.90 13.46
C LEU A 42 0.59 15.15 14.92
N SER A 43 -0.46 15.93 15.17
CA SER A 43 -1.08 16.01 16.50
C SER A 43 -1.95 14.81 16.86
N ASP A 44 -2.28 13.95 15.89
CA ASP A 44 -3.08 12.75 16.12
C ASP A 44 -2.19 11.54 16.40
N THR A 45 -2.55 10.77 17.43
CA THR A 45 -1.72 9.71 18.01
C THR A 45 -1.24 8.69 16.99
N PHE A 46 -2.09 8.29 16.03
CA PHE A 46 -1.70 7.32 15.01
C PHE A 46 -0.50 7.82 14.19
N LEU A 47 -0.63 9.01 13.59
CA LEU A 47 0.41 9.54 12.70
C LEU A 47 1.63 9.98 13.50
N TYR A 48 1.46 10.51 14.71
CA TYR A 48 2.56 10.83 15.62
C TYR A 48 3.43 9.61 15.92
N VAL A 49 2.82 8.50 16.36
CA VAL A 49 3.57 7.28 16.70
C VAL A 49 4.23 6.68 15.47
N PHE A 50 3.56 6.72 14.32
CA PHE A 50 4.15 6.28 13.07
C PHE A 50 5.35 7.16 12.65
N ASP A 51 5.24 8.49 12.78
CA ASP A 51 6.34 9.41 12.48
C ASP A 51 7.52 9.21 13.43
N GLU A 52 7.32 9.00 14.73
CA GLU A 52 8.40 8.64 15.68
C GLU A 52 9.17 7.39 15.23
N LEU A 53 8.46 6.34 14.80
CA LEU A 53 9.07 5.13 14.24
C LEU A 53 9.82 5.45 12.93
N PHE A 54 9.20 6.23 12.05
CA PHE A 54 9.73 6.54 10.72
C PHE A 54 10.86 7.58 10.72
N GLN A 55 11.03 8.35 11.80
CA GLN A 55 12.15 9.26 11.98
C GLN A 55 13.45 8.50 12.29
N ASP A 56 13.37 7.36 12.99
CA ASP A 56 14.52 6.48 13.20
C ASP A 56 15.01 5.92 11.85
N THR A 57 16.27 6.19 11.53
CA THR A 57 16.84 5.84 10.22
C THR A 57 16.85 4.33 9.98
N SER A 58 17.10 3.52 11.00
CA SER A 58 17.15 2.06 10.85
C SER A 58 15.76 1.47 10.61
N MET A 59 14.75 1.94 11.34
CA MET A 59 13.36 1.54 11.16
C MET A 59 12.82 2.01 9.80
N ARG A 60 13.11 3.26 9.41
CA ARG A 60 12.73 3.81 8.11
C ARG A 60 13.33 2.99 6.96
N VAL A 61 14.60 2.60 7.04
CA VAL A 61 15.25 1.78 6.01
C VAL A 61 14.56 0.42 5.89
N LEU A 62 14.14 -0.20 6.99
CA LEU A 62 13.41 -1.47 6.96
C LEU A 62 12.03 -1.36 6.28
N LEU A 63 11.37 -0.21 6.37
CA LEU A 63 10.11 0.10 5.67
C LEU A 63 10.32 0.63 4.25
N SER A 64 11.56 0.73 3.77
CA SER A 64 11.87 1.32 2.47
C SER A 64 12.39 0.26 1.52
N THR A 65 11.98 0.37 0.26
CA THR A 65 12.62 -0.32 -0.86
C THR A 65 12.75 0.66 -2.03
N THR A 66 13.51 0.29 -3.04
CA THR A 66 13.66 1.08 -4.27
C THR A 66 12.86 0.49 -5.41
N LEU A 67 12.62 1.29 -6.45
CA LEU A 67 12.06 0.79 -7.70
C LEU A 67 13.01 -0.21 -8.39
N SER A 68 14.33 -0.11 -8.18
CA SER A 68 15.30 -1.13 -8.60
C SER A 68 15.03 -2.48 -7.96
N ASP A 69 14.86 -2.53 -6.63
CA ASP A 69 14.64 -3.78 -5.91
C ASP A 69 13.39 -4.52 -6.39
N LEU A 70 12.35 -3.78 -6.80
CA LEU A 70 11.17 -4.38 -7.41
C LEU A 70 11.48 -4.99 -8.77
N SER A 71 12.19 -4.24 -9.63
CA SER A 71 12.60 -4.69 -10.96
C SER A 71 13.50 -5.94 -10.90
N ASP A 72 14.45 -5.97 -9.96
CA ASP A 72 15.45 -7.04 -9.83
C ASP A 72 14.86 -8.36 -9.32
N LYS A 73 13.74 -8.30 -8.58
CA LYS A 73 13.03 -9.48 -8.03
C LYS A 73 12.13 -10.19 -9.04
N ASN A 74 12.22 -9.85 -10.34
CA ASN A 74 11.25 -10.24 -11.37
C ASN A 74 9.81 -9.87 -10.98
N THR A 75 9.62 -8.77 -10.24
CA THR A 75 8.27 -8.36 -9.82
C THR A 75 7.47 -7.96 -11.05
N GLU A 76 6.29 -8.54 -11.22
CA GLU A 76 5.35 -8.13 -12.25
C GLU A 76 4.47 -7.00 -11.72
N LEU A 77 4.24 -6.01 -12.57
CA LEU A 77 3.29 -4.92 -12.32
C LEU A 77 2.21 -4.95 -13.38
N CYS A 78 0.95 -4.93 -12.97
CA CYS A 78 -0.18 -5.00 -13.89
C CYS A 78 -1.33 -4.10 -13.43
N ARG A 79 -2.10 -3.60 -14.39
CA ARG A 79 -3.34 -2.87 -14.15
C ARG A 79 -4.46 -3.49 -14.95
N GLY A 80 -5.58 -3.76 -14.28
CA GLY A 80 -6.82 -4.16 -14.92
C GLY A 80 -7.74 -2.98 -15.24
N ALA A 81 -8.66 -3.19 -16.17
CA ALA A 81 -9.77 -2.30 -16.45
C ALA A 81 -10.99 -3.06 -16.98
N LYS A 82 -12.19 -2.69 -16.54
CA LYS A 82 -13.43 -3.04 -17.24
C LYS A 82 -13.56 -2.19 -18.50
N LEU A 83 -13.80 -2.86 -19.63
CA LEU A 83 -13.85 -2.26 -20.96
C LEU A 83 -15.29 -2.19 -21.44
N LYS A 84 -15.63 -1.11 -22.15
CA LYS A 84 -16.93 -1.05 -22.83
C LYS A 84 -16.94 -2.00 -24.05
N PRO A 85 -18.11 -2.51 -24.48
CA PRO A 85 -18.19 -3.51 -25.55
C PRO A 85 -17.47 -3.14 -26.85
N LEU A 86 -17.49 -1.87 -27.25
CA LEU A 86 -16.86 -1.38 -28.50
C LEU A 86 -15.61 -0.53 -28.25
N GLU A 87 -15.07 -0.56 -27.03
CA GLU A 87 -13.88 0.21 -26.68
C GLU A 87 -12.66 -0.31 -27.46
N LYS A 88 -11.93 0.60 -28.11
CA LYS A 88 -10.62 0.32 -28.68
C LYS A 88 -9.59 0.44 -27.58
N VAL A 89 -8.94 -0.67 -27.25
CA VAL A 89 -8.02 -0.75 -26.13
C VAL A 89 -6.60 -0.45 -26.59
N ASN A 90 -5.92 0.44 -25.88
CA ASN A 90 -4.51 0.75 -26.05
C ASN A 90 -3.90 1.12 -24.69
N TYR A 91 -2.60 1.39 -24.64
CA TYR A 91 -1.90 1.73 -23.39
C TYR A 91 -2.47 2.95 -22.67
N ASP A 92 -2.94 3.95 -23.42
CA ASP A 92 -3.54 5.17 -22.89
C ASP A 92 -4.74 4.90 -21.97
N ARG A 93 -5.45 3.78 -22.19
CA ARG A 93 -6.57 3.35 -21.34
C ARG A 93 -6.16 2.99 -19.91
N PHE A 94 -4.91 2.58 -19.72
CA PHE A 94 -4.37 2.15 -18.43
C PHE A 94 -3.56 3.25 -17.73
N ILE A 95 -3.39 4.41 -18.36
CA ILE A 95 -2.78 5.58 -17.74
C ILE A 95 -3.86 6.39 -17.00
N PRO A 96 -3.65 6.77 -15.73
CA PRO A 96 -4.61 7.61 -15.02
C PRO A 96 -4.68 9.01 -15.67
N LYS A 97 -5.92 9.46 -15.93
CA LYS A 97 -6.23 10.79 -16.47
C LYS A 97 -7.32 11.43 -15.61
N SER A 98 -7.07 12.64 -15.12
CA SER A 98 -7.87 13.37 -14.14
C SER A 98 -9.34 13.49 -14.54
N GLU A 99 -9.61 13.70 -15.83
CA GLU A 99 -10.95 13.75 -16.45
C GLU A 99 -11.81 12.49 -16.22
N PHE A 100 -11.19 11.34 -15.96
CA PHE A 100 -11.89 10.08 -15.68
C PHE A 100 -11.91 9.70 -14.20
N ILE A 101 -11.22 10.45 -13.33
CA ILE A 101 -11.12 10.17 -11.90
C ILE A 101 -12.15 11.03 -11.18
N ASN A 102 -13.39 10.54 -11.17
CA ASN A 102 -14.55 11.29 -10.69
C ASN A 102 -14.90 11.06 -9.21
N GLU A 103 -14.25 10.10 -8.58
CA GLU A 103 -14.40 9.71 -7.16
C GLU A 103 -13.02 9.64 -6.50
N ASP A 104 -13.02 9.66 -5.17
CA ASP A 104 -11.84 9.39 -4.37
C ASP A 104 -11.40 7.92 -4.49
N ASN A 105 -10.09 7.72 -4.51
CA ASN A 105 -9.46 6.43 -4.30
C ASN A 105 -8.86 6.37 -2.88
N ARG A 106 -8.47 5.16 -2.46
CA ARG A 106 -7.92 4.91 -1.12
C ARG A 106 -6.82 5.91 -0.76
N PHE A 107 -5.85 6.15 -1.64
CA PHE A 107 -4.70 7.02 -1.33
C PHE A 107 -4.76 8.39 -1.99
N SER A 108 -5.65 8.61 -2.96
CA SER A 108 -5.68 9.84 -3.73
C SER A 108 -7.10 10.38 -3.84
N PRO A 109 -7.31 11.69 -3.65
CA PRO A 109 -8.61 12.30 -3.89
C PRO A 109 -8.97 12.31 -5.38
N LYS A 110 -10.22 12.64 -5.68
CA LYS A 110 -10.73 12.89 -7.02
C LYS A 110 -9.76 13.73 -7.87
N GLY A 111 -9.58 13.34 -9.13
CA GLY A 111 -8.76 14.07 -10.10
C GLY A 111 -7.24 13.85 -9.99
N VAL A 112 -6.73 13.18 -8.95
CA VAL A 112 -5.29 12.94 -8.78
C VAL A 112 -4.83 11.74 -9.62
N GLU A 113 -3.87 11.97 -10.51
CA GLU A 113 -3.43 11.01 -11.52
C GLU A 113 -2.33 10.06 -11.05
N TRP A 114 -2.50 9.45 -9.88
CA TRP A 114 -1.57 8.44 -9.38
C TRP A 114 -1.78 7.07 -10.04
N LEU A 115 -0.71 6.30 -10.16
CA LEU A 115 -0.72 5.02 -10.87
C LEU A 115 -0.83 3.86 -9.87
N TYR A 116 -1.97 3.18 -9.90
CA TYR A 116 -2.27 2.00 -9.09
C TYR A 116 -2.01 0.74 -9.91
N LEU A 117 -1.17 -0.16 -9.39
CA LEU A 117 -0.78 -1.42 -10.02
C LEU A 117 -0.89 -2.56 -9.01
N ALA A 118 -1.35 -3.72 -9.46
CA ALA A 118 -1.15 -4.96 -8.73
C ALA A 118 0.32 -5.38 -8.83
N ILE A 119 0.84 -5.98 -7.75
CA ILE A 119 2.16 -6.61 -7.68
C ILE A 119 1.98 -8.12 -7.77
N GLY A 120 2.72 -8.75 -8.67
CA GLY A 120 2.82 -10.20 -8.81
C GLY A 120 4.26 -10.68 -8.73
N ASN A 121 4.44 -11.96 -8.44
CA ASN A 121 5.71 -12.65 -8.57
C ASN A 121 5.52 -13.80 -9.56
N PRO A 122 6.22 -13.84 -10.70
CA PRO A 122 6.03 -14.85 -11.74
C PRO A 122 6.41 -16.26 -11.28
N ILE A 123 7.18 -16.37 -10.18
CA ILE A 123 7.57 -17.64 -9.56
C ILE A 123 6.55 -18.08 -8.50
N SER A 124 5.78 -17.15 -7.91
CA SER A 124 4.72 -17.48 -6.97
C SER A 124 3.40 -17.63 -7.73
N ALA A 125 2.90 -18.87 -7.81
CA ALA A 125 1.59 -19.15 -8.42
C ALA A 125 0.41 -18.49 -7.67
N ILE A 126 0.64 -18.00 -6.43
CA ILE A 126 -0.40 -17.42 -5.59
C ILE A 126 0.06 -16.10 -4.95
N PRO A 127 -0.74 -15.02 -5.08
CA PRO A 127 -1.85 -14.91 -6.03
C PRO A 127 -1.36 -14.60 -7.44
N ASN A 128 -2.04 -15.17 -8.42
CA ASN A 128 -1.87 -14.78 -9.82
C ASN A 128 -2.21 -13.28 -9.98
N ILE A 129 -1.29 -12.50 -10.54
CA ILE A 129 -1.44 -11.05 -10.71
C ILE A 129 -2.67 -10.67 -11.53
N GLU A 130 -3.05 -11.49 -12.52
CA GLU A 130 -4.26 -11.30 -13.33
C GLU A 130 -5.51 -11.46 -12.48
N ASN A 131 -5.55 -12.48 -11.62
CA ASN A 131 -6.65 -12.67 -10.69
C ASN A 131 -6.76 -11.48 -9.72
N CYS A 132 -5.64 -10.97 -9.21
CA CYS A 132 -5.67 -9.76 -8.40
C CYS A 132 -6.20 -8.55 -9.18
N CYS A 133 -5.79 -8.34 -10.42
CA CYS A 133 -6.32 -7.26 -11.26
C CYS A 133 -7.84 -7.39 -11.50
N ILE A 134 -8.32 -8.60 -11.74
CA ILE A 134 -9.74 -8.91 -11.95
C ILE A 134 -10.54 -8.58 -10.68
N GLN A 135 -10.06 -9.02 -9.51
CA GLN A 135 -10.71 -8.76 -8.23
C GLN A 135 -10.69 -7.27 -7.84
N GLU A 136 -9.56 -6.57 -8.06
CA GLU A 136 -9.46 -5.11 -7.86
C GLU A 136 -10.41 -4.33 -8.77
N CYS A 137 -10.68 -4.84 -9.98
CA CYS A 137 -11.64 -4.24 -10.91
C CYS A 137 -13.11 -4.60 -10.62
N ARG A 138 -13.39 -5.47 -9.63
CA ARG A 138 -14.73 -5.98 -9.32
C ARG A 138 -15.44 -6.46 -10.60
N VAL A 139 -14.75 -7.31 -11.34
CA VAL A 139 -15.23 -7.91 -12.59
C VAL A 139 -16.33 -8.93 -12.27
N GLU A 140 -17.42 -8.87 -13.03
CA GLU A 140 -18.54 -9.80 -12.97
C GLU A 140 -18.59 -10.69 -14.21
N ASP A 141 -19.37 -11.77 -14.18
CA ASP A 141 -19.51 -12.67 -15.33
C ASP A 141 -19.99 -11.90 -16.58
N ASN A 142 -19.34 -12.15 -17.72
CA ASN A 142 -19.55 -11.46 -19.00
C ASN A 142 -18.99 -10.03 -19.12
N ASP A 143 -18.33 -9.48 -18.09
CA ASP A 143 -17.59 -8.24 -18.25
C ASP A 143 -16.43 -8.41 -19.26
N ARG A 144 -16.23 -7.43 -20.13
CA ARG A 144 -15.02 -7.36 -20.97
C ARG A 144 -13.88 -6.76 -20.14
N VAL A 145 -12.76 -7.44 -20.09
CA VAL A 145 -11.62 -7.08 -19.23
C VAL A 145 -10.37 -6.83 -20.07
N GLY A 146 -9.70 -5.73 -19.77
CA GLY A 146 -8.38 -5.40 -20.26
C GLY A 146 -7.34 -5.56 -19.14
N LEU A 147 -6.23 -6.23 -19.40
CA LEU A 147 -5.07 -6.30 -18.49
C LEU A 147 -3.82 -5.78 -19.19
N CYS A 148 -3.10 -4.88 -18.55
CA CYS A 148 -1.90 -4.26 -19.10
C CYS A 148 -0.75 -4.33 -18.09
N HIS A 149 0.38 -4.90 -18.52
CA HIS A 149 1.61 -4.92 -17.73
C HIS A 149 2.32 -3.57 -17.78
N PHE A 150 3.12 -3.29 -16.77
CA PHE A 150 3.91 -2.07 -16.63
C PHE A 150 5.38 -2.42 -16.33
N ALA A 151 6.29 -1.63 -16.88
CA ALA A 151 7.71 -1.66 -16.55
C ALA A 151 8.12 -0.35 -15.88
N ILE A 152 8.96 -0.45 -14.85
CA ILE A 152 9.58 0.70 -14.20
C ILE A 152 10.57 1.33 -15.17
N SER A 153 10.56 2.65 -15.27
CA SER A 153 11.53 3.38 -16.09
C SER A 153 12.94 3.29 -15.50
N ASN A 154 13.93 2.97 -16.32
CA ASN A 154 15.35 2.92 -15.92
C ASN A 154 15.84 4.24 -15.29
N LYS A 155 15.20 5.38 -15.61
CA LYS A 155 15.53 6.70 -15.05
C LYS A 155 15.07 6.90 -13.60
N HIS A 156 14.30 5.96 -13.05
CA HIS A 156 13.62 6.11 -11.77
C HIS A 156 13.93 4.97 -10.79
N LEU A 157 14.90 4.09 -11.11
CA LEU A 157 15.24 2.93 -10.29
C LEU A 157 15.70 3.32 -8.86
N ASP A 158 16.28 4.51 -8.68
CA ASP A 158 16.73 5.05 -7.39
C ASP A 158 15.59 5.55 -6.50
N LYS A 159 14.38 5.72 -7.05
CA LYS A 159 13.24 6.25 -6.29
C LYS A 159 12.84 5.29 -5.18
N LYS A 160 12.66 5.84 -3.99
CA LYS A 160 12.25 5.10 -2.79
C LYS A 160 10.74 5.02 -2.70
N ILE A 161 10.27 3.87 -2.27
CA ILE A 161 8.87 3.59 -1.96
C ILE A 161 8.79 2.98 -0.56
N VAL A 162 7.67 3.19 0.12
CA VAL A 162 7.41 2.59 1.42
C VAL A 162 6.77 1.23 1.23
N ASP A 163 7.28 0.20 1.87
CA ASP A 163 6.69 -1.13 1.89
C ASP A 163 6.03 -1.40 3.24
N LEU A 164 4.70 -1.39 3.26
CA LEU A 164 3.90 -1.69 4.46
C LEU A 164 3.58 -3.20 4.58
N THR A 165 4.10 -4.03 3.67
CA THR A 165 3.83 -5.47 3.56
C THR A 165 5.03 -6.35 3.95
N ILE A 166 6.10 -5.74 4.47
CA ILE A 166 7.39 -6.39 4.83
C ILE A 166 7.27 -7.59 5.79
N SER A 167 6.12 -7.74 6.44
CA SER A 167 5.83 -8.76 7.44
C SER A 167 4.54 -9.56 7.15
N ASP A 168 3.96 -9.42 5.95
CA ASP A 168 2.69 -10.08 5.61
C ASP A 168 2.84 -11.60 5.55
N GLU A 169 4.00 -12.09 5.12
CA GLU A 169 4.31 -13.51 4.98
C GLU A 169 4.81 -14.16 6.29
N VAL A 170 4.92 -13.39 7.38
CA VAL A 170 5.45 -13.86 8.67
C VAL A 170 4.38 -13.73 9.74
N SER A 171 4.09 -14.80 10.49
CA SER A 171 3.15 -14.74 11.62
C SER A 171 3.73 -13.97 12.82
N PHE A 172 2.88 -13.47 13.71
CA PHE A 172 3.35 -12.83 14.96
C PHE A 172 4.22 -13.77 15.80
N ASP A 173 3.84 -15.04 15.92
CA ASP A 173 4.64 -16.04 16.64
C ASP A 173 6.01 -16.21 16.00
N LYS A 174 6.08 -16.24 14.67
CA LYS A 174 7.35 -16.35 13.95
C LYS A 174 8.20 -15.09 14.10
N LEU A 175 7.60 -13.89 14.13
CA LEU A 175 8.32 -12.66 14.46
C LEU A 175 8.95 -12.73 15.86
N ASN A 176 8.20 -13.20 16.86
CA ASN A 176 8.68 -13.35 18.24
C ASN A 176 9.79 -14.40 18.36
N ILE A 177 9.64 -15.54 17.69
CA ILE A 177 10.67 -16.59 17.63
C ILE A 177 11.94 -16.04 16.98
N ASN A 178 11.82 -15.39 15.81
CA ASN A 178 12.97 -14.83 15.10
C ASN A 178 13.70 -13.78 15.95
N PHE A 179 12.96 -12.91 16.64
CA PHE A 179 13.53 -11.93 17.56
C PHE A 179 14.31 -12.63 18.69
N ALA A 180 13.68 -13.56 19.41
CA ALA A 180 14.32 -14.30 20.50
C ALA A 180 15.57 -15.08 20.06
N THR A 181 15.56 -15.63 18.85
CA THR A 181 16.72 -16.31 18.27
C THR A 181 17.84 -15.32 17.93
N ASN A 182 17.53 -14.23 17.24
CA ASN A 182 18.54 -13.27 16.77
C ASN A 182 19.19 -12.48 17.91
N LEU A 183 18.48 -12.26 19.03
CA LEU A 183 19.04 -11.62 20.22
C LEU A 183 20.28 -12.33 20.77
N LYS A 184 20.46 -13.62 20.46
CA LYS A 184 21.64 -14.40 20.88
C LYS A 184 22.85 -14.22 19.96
N GLN A 185 22.67 -13.61 18.80
CA GLN A 185 23.64 -13.62 17.68
C GLN A 185 23.94 -12.23 17.11
N SER A 186 23.07 -11.24 17.36
CA SER A 186 23.09 -9.91 16.74
C SER A 186 23.06 -8.77 17.75
N ASN A 187 23.23 -7.53 17.27
CA ASN A 187 23.06 -6.32 18.07
C ASN A 187 21.62 -6.20 18.60
N LEU A 188 21.47 -6.20 19.94
CA LEU A 188 20.20 -6.04 20.66
C LEU A 188 19.39 -4.84 20.18
N GLU A 189 20.02 -3.68 19.95
CA GLU A 189 19.32 -2.47 19.52
C GLU A 189 18.70 -2.68 18.13
N TYR A 190 19.48 -3.18 17.17
CA TYR A 190 19.01 -3.40 15.81
C TYR A 190 17.88 -4.44 15.74
N GLU A 191 18.02 -5.58 16.43
CA GLU A 191 16.98 -6.61 16.44
C GLU A 191 15.69 -6.10 17.11
N THR A 192 15.81 -5.27 18.15
CA THR A 192 14.66 -4.64 18.80
C THR A 192 13.94 -3.72 17.83
N LYS A 193 14.70 -2.85 17.13
CA LYS A 193 14.12 -1.92 16.14
C LYS A 193 13.48 -2.66 14.97
N LYS A 194 14.11 -3.74 14.51
CA LYS A 194 13.57 -4.61 13.47
C LYS A 194 12.27 -5.27 13.90
N TRP A 195 12.23 -5.86 15.09
CA TRP A 195 11.02 -6.49 15.60
C TRP A 195 9.88 -5.48 15.78
N ILE A 196 10.16 -4.29 16.33
CA ILE A 196 9.16 -3.20 16.45
C ILE A 196 8.62 -2.82 15.07
N THR A 197 9.50 -2.60 14.10
CA THR A 197 9.13 -2.17 12.74
C THR A 197 8.26 -3.21 12.04
N PHE A 198 8.66 -4.47 12.06
CA PHE A 198 7.92 -5.56 11.43
C PHE A 198 6.58 -5.80 12.13
N THR A 199 6.55 -5.72 13.46
CA THR A 199 5.31 -5.87 14.22
C THR A 199 4.34 -4.73 13.91
N TYR A 200 4.82 -3.49 13.84
CA TYR A 200 3.99 -2.33 13.49
C TYR A 200 3.44 -2.44 12.06
N ALA A 201 4.29 -2.77 11.07
CA ALA A 201 3.85 -2.98 9.69
C ALA A 201 2.78 -4.08 9.59
N LYS A 202 3.00 -5.21 10.29
CA LYS A 202 2.03 -6.31 10.35
C LYS A 202 0.70 -5.87 10.96
N LEU A 203 0.73 -5.12 12.06
CA LEU A 203 -0.46 -4.57 12.70
C LEU A 203 -1.23 -3.67 11.73
N MET A 204 -0.55 -2.78 11.00
CA MET A 204 -1.20 -1.94 9.97
C MET A 204 -1.85 -2.81 8.89
N SER A 205 -1.07 -3.74 8.31
CA SER A 205 -1.52 -4.62 7.24
C SER A 205 -2.76 -5.44 7.60
N GLU A 206 -2.80 -5.99 8.82
CA GLU A 206 -3.91 -6.87 9.26
C GLU A 206 -5.10 -6.13 9.88
N ASN A 207 -4.95 -4.88 10.32
CA ASN A 207 -6.01 -4.17 11.05
C ASN A 207 -6.52 -2.88 10.39
N ILE A 208 -5.76 -2.30 9.47
CA ILE A 208 -6.12 -1.05 8.79
C ILE A 208 -6.43 -1.31 7.32
N PHE A 209 -5.64 -2.15 6.64
CA PHE A 209 -5.85 -2.49 5.23
C PHE A 209 -6.88 -3.61 5.08
N LEU A 210 -8.11 -3.34 5.53
CA LEU A 210 -9.26 -4.24 5.43
C LEU A 210 -10.21 -3.80 4.30
N PRO A 211 -11.08 -4.71 3.80
CA PRO A 211 -12.21 -4.32 2.98
C PRO A 211 -13.05 -3.27 3.70
N LEU A 212 -13.56 -2.29 2.95
CA LEU A 212 -14.36 -1.21 3.50
C LEU A 212 -15.79 -1.39 2.99
N GLU A 213 -16.71 -1.68 3.90
CA GLU A 213 -18.14 -1.74 3.64
C GLU A 213 -18.79 -0.43 4.12
N THR A 214 -18.63 0.63 3.34
CA THR A 214 -19.34 1.90 3.59
C THR A 214 -19.61 2.62 2.28
N ASP A 215 -20.68 3.42 2.30
CA ASP A 215 -21.00 4.36 1.24
C ASP A 215 -20.23 5.68 1.38
N ASP A 216 -19.72 6.02 2.57
CA ASP A 216 -18.94 7.24 2.82
C ASP A 216 -17.43 7.02 2.58
N LYS A 217 -17.08 6.87 1.29
CA LYS A 217 -15.69 6.65 0.86
C LYS A 217 -14.77 7.82 1.19
N GLU A 218 -15.26 9.06 1.10
CA GLU A 218 -14.46 10.27 1.37
C GLU A 218 -13.94 10.26 2.80
N LEU A 219 -14.81 9.97 3.77
CA LEU A 219 -14.46 9.91 5.18
C LEU A 219 -13.44 8.80 5.49
N ILE A 220 -13.63 7.61 4.92
CA ILE A 220 -12.77 6.47 5.20
C ILE A 220 -11.43 6.55 4.45
N TYR A 221 -11.37 7.22 3.29
CA TYR A 221 -10.13 7.38 2.54
C TYR A 221 -9.26 8.54 3.04
N ALA A 222 -9.84 9.56 3.68
CA ALA A 222 -9.09 10.68 4.23
C ALA A 222 -7.81 10.29 5.03
N PRO A 223 -7.82 9.32 5.97
CA PRO A 223 -6.61 8.95 6.71
C PRO A 223 -5.54 8.30 5.83
N PHE A 224 -5.94 7.50 4.83
CA PHE A 224 -5.01 6.91 3.85
C PHE A 224 -4.42 7.98 2.92
N GLN A 225 -5.24 8.93 2.46
CA GLN A 225 -4.78 10.08 1.69
C GLN A 225 -3.80 10.94 2.49
N CYS A 226 -4.07 11.15 3.78
CA CYS A 226 -3.15 11.86 4.67
C CYS A 226 -1.83 11.12 4.86
N LEU A 227 -1.87 9.78 5.00
CA LEU A 227 -0.67 8.96 5.07
C LEU A 227 0.16 9.03 3.77
N ALA A 228 -0.50 9.10 2.61
CA ALA A 228 0.20 9.31 1.34
C ALA A 228 0.87 10.69 1.26
N GLN A 229 0.18 11.75 1.68
CA GLN A 229 0.78 13.10 1.76
C GLN A 229 1.95 13.13 2.75
N TYR A 230 1.85 12.40 3.86
CA TYR A 230 2.97 12.22 4.78
C TYR A 230 4.19 11.59 4.08
N PHE A 231 4.03 10.50 3.33
CA PHE A 231 5.16 9.88 2.62
C PHE A 231 5.74 10.77 1.52
N ILE A 232 4.89 11.50 0.79
CA ILE A 232 5.35 12.52 -0.17
C ILE A 232 6.19 13.58 0.54
N SER A 233 5.76 14.05 1.71
CA SER A 233 6.52 15.04 2.49
C SER A 233 7.89 14.52 2.97
N LYS A 234 8.07 13.19 3.06
CA LYS A 234 9.34 12.53 3.38
C LYS A 234 10.16 12.14 2.14
N GLY A 235 9.72 12.50 0.93
CA GLY A 235 10.44 12.28 -0.33
C GLY A 235 10.24 10.90 -0.97
N TYR A 236 9.22 10.13 -0.56
CA TYR A 236 8.89 8.83 -1.15
C TYR A 236 8.01 9.00 -2.39
N SER A 237 8.15 8.07 -3.32
CA SER A 237 7.49 8.09 -4.64
C SER A 237 6.32 7.11 -4.76
N GLY A 238 6.02 6.35 -3.70
CA GLY A 238 4.92 5.40 -3.69
C GLY A 238 4.83 4.57 -2.42
N ILE A 239 3.80 3.72 -2.37
CA ILE A 239 3.47 2.85 -1.24
C ILE A 239 3.14 1.46 -1.77
N ILE A 240 3.72 0.41 -1.21
CA ILE A 240 3.28 -0.98 -1.33
C ILE A 240 2.37 -1.29 -0.15
N TYR A 241 1.20 -1.84 -0.44
CA TYR A 241 0.19 -2.17 0.56
C TYR A 241 -0.52 -3.48 0.20
N LYS A 242 -1.07 -4.13 1.22
CA LYS A 242 -1.83 -5.37 1.07
C LYS A 242 -3.11 -5.12 0.25
N SER A 243 -3.39 -5.98 -0.73
CA SER A 243 -4.68 -5.98 -1.43
C SER A 243 -5.78 -6.38 -0.45
N THR A 244 -6.89 -5.64 -0.49
CA THR A 244 -8.05 -5.93 0.37
C THR A 244 -9.07 -6.84 -0.30
N VAL A 245 -8.87 -7.17 -1.58
CA VAL A 245 -9.80 -7.99 -2.35
C VAL A 245 -9.15 -9.25 -2.94
N CYS A 246 -7.81 -9.30 -2.99
CA CYS A 246 -7.04 -10.45 -3.44
C CYS A 246 -6.23 -11.05 -2.28
N ASN A 247 -6.57 -12.26 -1.85
CA ASN A 247 -5.86 -12.93 -0.76
C ASN A 247 -4.40 -13.19 -1.15
N GLY A 248 -3.47 -12.79 -0.28
CA GLY A 248 -2.03 -12.80 -0.56
C GLY A 248 -1.56 -11.74 -1.56
N GLY A 249 -2.47 -10.91 -2.08
CA GLY A 249 -2.17 -9.91 -3.11
C GLY A 249 -1.56 -8.66 -2.52
N LYS A 250 -0.68 -8.02 -3.28
CA LYS A 250 -0.09 -6.73 -2.94
C LYS A 250 -0.36 -5.76 -4.08
N ASN A 251 -0.49 -4.48 -3.74
CA ASN A 251 -0.62 -3.40 -4.69
C ASN A 251 0.47 -2.38 -4.44
N ILE A 252 0.81 -1.62 -5.48
CA ILE A 252 1.62 -0.42 -5.39
C ILE A 252 0.83 0.76 -5.94
N VAL A 253 0.88 1.87 -5.21
CA VAL A 253 0.50 3.18 -5.73
C VAL A 253 1.77 4.00 -5.94
N LEU A 254 1.98 4.47 -7.16
CA LEU A 254 3.05 5.39 -7.54
C LEU A 254 2.47 6.81 -7.61
N PHE A 255 3.08 7.75 -6.88
CA PHE A 255 2.60 9.13 -6.77
C PHE A 255 2.86 9.98 -8.02
N ASP A 256 3.57 9.41 -9.00
CA ASP A 256 3.72 9.97 -10.33
C ASP A 256 3.52 8.83 -11.34
N LYS A 257 2.54 9.01 -12.25
CA LYS A 257 2.20 8.03 -13.28
C LYS A 257 3.30 7.80 -14.32
N LEU A 258 4.31 8.68 -14.39
CA LEU A 258 5.45 8.55 -15.29
C LEU A 258 6.54 7.62 -14.75
N LEU A 259 6.43 7.16 -13.50
CA LEU A 259 7.42 6.27 -12.88
C LEU A 259 7.44 4.86 -13.50
N ALA A 260 6.33 4.45 -14.09
CA ALA A 260 6.22 3.20 -14.85
C ALA A 260 5.47 3.43 -16.15
N SER A 261 5.76 2.61 -17.17
CA SER A 261 5.13 2.70 -18.48
C SER A 261 4.51 1.36 -18.90
N PRO A 262 3.36 1.38 -19.58
CA PRO A 262 2.76 0.19 -20.18
C PRO A 262 3.75 -0.59 -21.06
N THR A 263 3.70 -1.90 -20.99
CA THR A 263 4.58 -2.79 -21.76
C THR A 263 3.86 -4.08 -22.15
N GLY A 264 4.40 -4.78 -23.15
CA GLY A 264 3.91 -6.07 -23.61
C GLY A 264 2.53 -6.03 -24.27
N LYS A 265 1.94 -7.20 -24.50
CA LYS A 265 0.62 -7.31 -25.11
C LYS A 265 -0.46 -7.04 -24.07
N ILE A 266 -1.41 -6.16 -24.39
CA ILE A 266 -2.64 -6.00 -23.60
C ILE A 266 -3.50 -7.25 -23.79
N LYS A 267 -3.89 -7.89 -22.68
CA LYS A 267 -4.89 -8.96 -22.71
C LYS A 267 -6.28 -8.33 -22.75
N ASP A 268 -7.14 -8.84 -23.62
CA ASP A 268 -8.50 -8.35 -23.83
C ASP A 268 -9.41 -9.56 -24.05
N PHE A 269 -10.33 -9.80 -23.11
CA PHE A 269 -11.16 -11.00 -23.09
C PHE A 269 -12.50 -10.74 -22.39
N ILE A 270 -13.46 -11.64 -22.61
CA ILE A 270 -14.70 -11.69 -21.83
C ILE A 270 -14.44 -12.58 -20.62
N PHE A 271 -14.65 -12.05 -19.42
CA PHE A 271 -14.52 -12.81 -18.20
C PHE A 271 -15.66 -13.82 -18.08
N LYS A 272 -15.28 -15.04 -17.67
CA LYS A 272 -16.19 -16.15 -17.39
C LYS A 272 -15.82 -16.68 -16.01
N GLY A 273 -16.70 -16.40 -15.03
CA GLY A 273 -16.48 -16.68 -13.61
C GLY A 273 -16.75 -18.11 -13.20
#